data_AF-A0A816IQQ2-F1
#
_entry.id   AF-A0A816IQQ2-F1
#
_cell.length_a   1.000
_cell.length_b   1.000
_cell.length_c   1.000
_cell.angle_alpha   90.00
_cell.angle_beta   90.00
_cell.angle_gamma   90.00
#
_symmetry.space_group_name_H-M   'P 1'
#
loop_
_entity.id
_entity.type
_entity.pdbx_description
1 polymer ?
#
loop_
_entity_poly.entity_id
_entity_poly.type
_entity_poly.pdbx_seq_one_letter_code
_entity_poly.pdbx_strand_id
1 'polypeptide(L)'
;MDSIQSFDALPHNLSECFLDMGSFLKDQKIIASTINDLWSELHGKEKNICMNYLQELASHNLLKLLPLGKNKYEDGFFNEFLVTQDNISREFAIHQCEKESLSILQRKRLNLDIQENKFPNWCLNQTQPVTLNAYLFSISISTVLNLSSSTYALPNFIATMEKLKVVMIINHGFELTKLTNLSCLSLLPNLRRIRFEKVSITLYDIPKIHLKYLKKLSLWLCHVDGVPNELEDLEVMFLKLYRVYRKSK
;
A
#
# COMPACT_ATOMS: atom_id res chain seq x y z
N MET A 1 -12.07 -22.30 -15.42
CA MET A 1 -11.40 -23.44 -14.76
C MET A 1 -9.87 -23.34 -14.84
N ASP A 2 -9.32 -22.30 -15.49
CA ASP A 2 -7.92 -22.29 -15.95
C ASP A 2 -6.93 -21.58 -14.99
N SER A 3 -7.38 -20.69 -14.11
CA SER A 3 -6.49 -19.93 -13.22
C SER A 3 -5.84 -20.78 -12.12
N ILE A 4 -6.53 -21.81 -11.63
CA ILE A 4 -6.03 -22.68 -10.55
C ILE A 4 -4.92 -23.59 -11.05
N GLN A 5 -5.07 -24.23 -12.23
CA GLN A 5 -4.01 -25.03 -12.84
C GLN A 5 -2.79 -24.19 -13.22
N SER A 6 -3.02 -22.93 -13.59
CA SER A 6 -1.95 -21.97 -13.88
C SER A 6 -1.10 -21.65 -12.64
N PHE A 7 -1.70 -21.61 -11.44
CA PHE A 7 -0.99 -21.28 -10.19
C PHE A 7 -0.01 -22.37 -9.74
N ASP A 8 -0.41 -23.65 -9.79
CA ASP A 8 0.43 -24.77 -9.32
C ASP A 8 1.70 -24.95 -10.17
N ALA A 9 1.69 -24.43 -11.40
CA ALA A 9 2.84 -24.44 -12.32
C ALA A 9 3.80 -23.25 -12.12
N LEU A 10 3.44 -22.25 -11.28
CA LEU A 10 4.26 -21.06 -11.12
C LEU A 10 5.54 -21.35 -10.32
N PRO A 11 6.67 -20.74 -10.67
CA PRO A 11 7.84 -20.69 -9.81
C PRO A 11 7.50 -20.07 -8.44
N HIS A 12 8.11 -20.57 -7.38
CA HIS A 12 7.84 -20.13 -6.00
C HIS A 12 7.85 -18.60 -5.80
N ASN A 13 8.79 -17.88 -6.43
CA ASN A 13 8.83 -16.41 -6.29
C ASN A 13 7.62 -15.73 -6.93
N LEU A 14 7.15 -16.27 -8.06
CA LEU A 14 6.02 -15.73 -8.80
C LEU A 14 4.70 -16.06 -8.08
N SER A 15 4.58 -17.27 -7.51
CA SER A 15 3.44 -17.63 -6.67
C SER A 15 3.35 -16.72 -5.44
N GLU A 16 4.47 -16.45 -4.77
CA GLU A 16 4.53 -15.53 -3.64
C GLU A 16 4.10 -14.10 -4.00
N CYS A 17 4.55 -13.58 -5.15
CA CYS A 17 4.10 -12.30 -5.68
C CYS A 17 2.60 -12.28 -6.00
N PHE A 18 2.07 -13.37 -6.56
CA PHE A 18 0.63 -13.50 -6.78
C PHE A 18 -0.17 -13.51 -5.47
N LEU A 19 0.30 -14.21 -4.43
CA LEU A 19 -0.36 -14.23 -3.13
C LEU A 19 -0.41 -12.84 -2.48
N ASP A 20 0.63 -12.02 -2.67
CA ASP A 20 0.64 -10.64 -2.19
C ASP A 20 -0.46 -9.77 -2.83
N MET A 21 -0.96 -10.13 -4.02
CA MET A 21 -2.05 -9.40 -4.68
C MET A 21 -3.37 -9.48 -3.91
N GLY A 22 -3.54 -10.48 -3.03
CA GLY A 22 -4.66 -10.55 -2.10
C GLY A 22 -4.79 -9.33 -1.16
N SER A 23 -3.73 -8.52 -1.05
CA SER A 23 -3.69 -7.28 -0.25
C SER A 23 -4.60 -6.17 -0.73
N PHE A 24 -4.97 -6.20 -2.01
CA PHE A 24 -5.72 -5.11 -2.63
C PHE A 24 -7.20 -5.44 -2.67
N LEU A 25 -8.04 -4.41 -2.64
CA LEU A 25 -9.49 -4.59 -2.68
C LEU A 25 -9.95 -5.14 -4.03
N LYS A 26 -11.09 -5.84 -3.99
CA LYS A 26 -11.79 -6.34 -5.17
C LYS A 26 -12.08 -5.22 -6.17
N ASP A 27 -11.92 -5.53 -7.44
CA ASP A 27 -12.24 -4.68 -8.59
C ASP A 27 -11.51 -3.32 -8.62
N GLN A 28 -10.40 -3.19 -7.88
CA GLN A 28 -9.59 -1.97 -7.88
C GLN A 28 -8.52 -1.98 -8.96
N LYS A 29 -8.24 -0.78 -9.48
CA LYS A 29 -7.13 -0.51 -10.39
C LYS A 29 -5.95 0.00 -9.57
N ILE A 30 -4.89 -0.80 -9.52
CA ILE A 30 -3.70 -0.50 -8.73
C ILE A 30 -2.64 0.01 -9.69
N ILE A 31 -1.91 1.06 -9.33
CA ILE A 31 -0.78 1.52 -10.16
C ILE A 31 0.36 0.52 -10.02
N ALA A 32 0.98 0.10 -11.12
CA ALA A 32 2.04 -0.91 -11.09
C ALA A 32 3.22 -0.50 -10.18
N SER A 33 3.51 0.79 -10.07
CA SER A 33 4.52 1.30 -9.13
C SER A 33 4.20 1.03 -7.65
N THR A 34 2.93 0.93 -7.28
CA THR A 34 2.47 0.50 -5.95
C THR A 34 2.90 -0.93 -5.66
N ILE A 35 2.68 -1.85 -6.61
CA ILE A 35 3.06 -3.26 -6.46
C ILE A 35 4.58 -3.42 -6.45
N ASN A 36 5.29 -2.67 -7.31
CA ASN A 36 6.75 -2.69 -7.33
C ASN A 36 7.34 -2.20 -6.00
N ASP A 37 6.79 -1.14 -5.40
CA ASP A 37 7.24 -0.67 -4.09
C ASP A 37 7.05 -1.74 -3.00
N LEU A 38 5.98 -2.52 -3.09
CA LEU A 38 5.68 -3.63 -2.17
C LEU A 38 6.69 -4.77 -2.35
N TRP A 39 6.78 -5.32 -3.57
CA TRP A 39 7.63 -6.47 -3.87
C TRP A 39 9.12 -6.18 -3.73
N SER A 40 9.56 -4.94 -3.96
CA SER A 40 10.96 -4.57 -3.83
C SER A 40 11.49 -4.74 -2.40
N GLU A 41 10.68 -4.48 -1.37
CA GLU A 41 11.09 -4.67 0.02
C GLU A 41 10.72 -6.07 0.56
N LEU A 42 9.62 -6.67 0.09
CA LEU A 42 9.22 -8.02 0.49
C LEU A 42 10.20 -9.09 -0.01
N HIS A 43 10.55 -8.99 -1.29
CA HIS A 43 11.28 -10.03 -2.01
C HIS A 43 12.69 -9.59 -2.41
N GLY A 44 13.09 -8.37 -2.04
CA GLY A 44 14.41 -7.82 -2.36
C GLY A 44 14.64 -7.67 -3.87
N LYS A 45 13.58 -7.51 -4.66
CA LYS A 45 13.65 -7.52 -6.12
C LYS A 45 13.81 -6.12 -6.69
N GLU A 46 14.60 -6.03 -7.74
CA GLU A 46 14.74 -4.81 -8.53
C GLU A 46 13.46 -4.53 -9.33
N LYS A 47 13.29 -3.28 -9.76
CA LYS A 47 12.07 -2.81 -10.44
C LYS A 47 11.80 -3.53 -11.76
N ASN A 48 12.86 -3.81 -12.54
CA ASN A 48 12.79 -4.59 -13.78
C ASN A 48 12.25 -6.02 -13.52
N ILE A 49 12.73 -6.68 -12.47
CA ILE A 49 12.28 -8.03 -12.08
C ILE A 49 10.81 -8.00 -11.68
N CYS A 50 10.39 -7.00 -10.88
CA CYS A 50 8.99 -6.87 -10.48
C CYS A 50 8.06 -6.70 -11.68
N MET A 51 8.48 -5.94 -12.69
CA MET A 51 7.69 -5.77 -13.92
C MET A 51 7.63 -7.05 -14.76
N ASN A 52 8.73 -7.80 -14.84
CA ASN A 52 8.72 -9.10 -15.51
C ASN A 52 7.72 -10.04 -14.83
N TYR A 53 7.67 -10.06 -13.50
CA TYR A 53 6.67 -10.83 -12.76
C TYR A 53 5.24 -10.36 -13.04
N LEU A 54 4.99 -9.05 -13.11
CA LEU A 54 3.67 -8.53 -13.50
C LEU A 54 3.27 -9.01 -14.91
N GLN A 55 4.19 -8.98 -15.87
CA GLN A 55 3.95 -9.46 -17.24
C GLN A 55 3.71 -10.98 -17.28
N GLU A 56 4.48 -11.74 -16.52
CA GLU A 56 4.36 -13.19 -16.44
C GLU A 56 3.01 -13.58 -15.81
N LEU A 57 2.63 -13.00 -14.67
CA LEU A 57 1.30 -13.19 -14.07
C LEU A 57 0.17 -12.80 -15.04
N ALA A 58 0.36 -11.74 -15.83
CA ALA A 58 -0.61 -11.35 -16.85
C ALA A 58 -0.73 -12.40 -17.97
N SER A 59 0.40 -12.97 -18.41
CA SER A 59 0.43 -14.02 -19.43
C SER A 59 -0.25 -15.32 -18.96
N HIS A 60 -0.24 -15.55 -17.65
CA HIS A 60 -0.94 -16.64 -16.96
C HIS A 60 -2.42 -16.35 -16.66
N ASN A 61 -2.94 -15.20 -17.10
CA ASN A 61 -4.30 -14.72 -16.84
C ASN A 61 -4.66 -14.57 -15.35
N LEU A 62 -3.66 -14.36 -14.49
CA LEU A 62 -3.84 -14.21 -13.03
C LEU A 62 -4.09 -12.75 -12.62
N LEU A 63 -3.78 -11.82 -13.51
CA LEU A 63 -4.09 -10.40 -13.43
C LEU A 63 -4.16 -9.81 -14.85
N LYS A 64 -4.54 -8.55 -14.98
CA LYS A 64 -4.49 -7.80 -16.24
C LYS A 64 -3.68 -6.54 -16.08
N LEU A 65 -2.88 -6.22 -17.09
CA LEU A 65 -2.15 -4.98 -17.22
C LEU A 65 -2.86 -4.08 -18.23
N LEU A 66 -3.20 -2.87 -17.81
CA LEU A 66 -3.87 -1.85 -18.61
C LEU A 66 -2.95 -0.65 -18.75
N PRO A 67 -2.65 -0.17 -19.96
CA PRO A 67 -1.83 1.02 -20.13
C PRO A 67 -2.49 2.25 -19.49
N LEU A 68 -1.75 2.93 -18.61
CA LEU A 68 -2.01 4.29 -18.15
C LEU A 68 -1.34 5.22 -19.17
N GLY A 69 -2.11 6.04 -19.87
CA GLY A 69 -1.63 6.83 -21.01
C GLY A 69 -0.34 7.63 -20.74
N LYS A 70 0.49 7.81 -21.79
CA LYS A 70 1.83 8.43 -21.68
C LYS A 70 1.77 9.86 -21.12
N ASN A 71 2.28 10.07 -19.91
CA ASN A 71 2.63 11.41 -19.44
C ASN A 71 4.06 11.74 -19.88
N LYS A 72 4.22 12.73 -20.75
CA LYS A 72 5.51 13.18 -21.34
C LYS A 72 6.54 13.69 -20.32
N TYR A 73 6.21 13.71 -19.03
CA TYR A 73 7.05 14.19 -17.93
C TYR A 73 7.54 13.07 -17.00
N GLU A 74 7.20 11.81 -17.29
CA GLU A 74 7.57 10.69 -16.42
C GLU A 74 8.78 9.95 -16.95
N ASP A 75 9.91 10.17 -16.28
CA ASP A 75 11.03 9.25 -16.33
C ASP A 75 10.69 8.04 -15.45
N GLY A 76 10.05 7.03 -16.04
CA GLY A 76 9.79 5.76 -15.39
C GLY A 76 8.67 4.93 -16.01
N PHE A 77 9.04 3.94 -16.82
CA PHE A 77 8.24 2.88 -17.46
C PHE A 77 7.14 2.20 -16.59
N PHE A 78 7.10 2.41 -15.27
CA PHE A 78 6.26 1.67 -14.33
C PHE A 78 5.01 2.40 -13.83
N ASN A 79 4.92 3.73 -14.02
CA ASN A 79 3.65 4.45 -13.82
C ASN A 79 2.72 4.29 -15.02
N GLU A 80 3.19 3.66 -16.09
CA GLU A 80 2.49 3.48 -17.36
C GLU A 80 1.46 2.34 -17.34
N PHE A 81 1.28 1.63 -16.22
CA PHE A 81 0.34 0.52 -16.13
C PHE A 81 -0.53 0.58 -14.88
N LEU A 82 -1.80 0.29 -15.08
CA LEU A 82 -2.74 -0.13 -14.06
C LEU A 82 -2.83 -1.65 -14.06
N VAL A 83 -2.86 -2.22 -12.87
CA VAL A 83 -3.01 -3.64 -12.62
C VAL A 83 -4.41 -3.86 -12.07
N THR A 84 -5.13 -4.80 -12.66
CA THR A 84 -6.43 -5.26 -12.14
C THR A 84 -6.38 -6.75 -11.92
N GLN A 85 -6.91 -7.22 -10.80
CA GLN A 85 -7.10 -8.62 -10.50
C GLN A 85 -8.59 -8.94 -10.48
N ASP A 86 -9.00 -10.07 -11.07
CA ASP A 86 -10.38 -10.52 -10.95
C ASP A 86 -10.67 -11.08 -9.55
N ASN A 87 -11.95 -11.12 -9.18
CA ASN A 87 -12.35 -11.55 -7.85
C ASN A 87 -12.01 -13.02 -7.55
N ILE A 88 -12.04 -13.91 -8.55
CA ILE A 88 -11.77 -15.33 -8.33
C ILE A 88 -10.28 -15.50 -7.99
N SER A 89 -9.40 -14.86 -8.74
CA SER A 89 -7.95 -14.86 -8.50
C SER A 89 -7.60 -14.24 -7.14
N ARG A 90 -8.27 -13.15 -6.76
CA ARG A 90 -8.06 -12.53 -5.43
C ARG A 90 -8.50 -13.45 -4.29
N GLU A 91 -9.71 -13.99 -4.35
CA GLU A 91 -10.23 -14.91 -3.32
C GLU A 91 -9.39 -16.19 -3.23
N PHE A 92 -8.91 -16.69 -4.37
CA PHE A 92 -7.98 -17.81 -4.42
C PHE A 92 -6.66 -17.49 -3.71
N ALA A 93 -6.06 -16.31 -3.95
CA ALA A 93 -4.85 -15.87 -3.25
C ALA A 93 -5.06 -15.79 -1.73
N ILE A 94 -6.19 -15.21 -1.29
CA ILE A 94 -6.55 -15.10 0.13
C ILE A 94 -6.68 -16.49 0.75
N HIS A 95 -7.42 -17.40 0.10
CA HIS A 95 -7.65 -18.74 0.60
C HIS A 95 -6.34 -19.56 0.72
N GLN A 96 -5.40 -19.39 -0.21
CA GLN A 96 -4.09 -20.02 -0.11
C GLN A 96 -3.29 -19.49 1.08
N CYS A 97 -3.37 -18.20 1.39
CA CYS A 97 -2.75 -17.62 2.59
C CYS A 97 -3.37 -18.19 3.88
N GLU A 98 -4.68 -18.43 3.89
CA GLU A 98 -5.37 -18.98 5.07
C GLU A 98 -5.00 -20.44 5.35
N LYS A 99 -4.67 -21.21 4.31
CA LYS A 99 -4.19 -22.60 4.42
C LYS A 99 -2.78 -22.71 4.98
N GLU A 100 -1.96 -21.66 4.92
CA GLU A 100 -0.58 -21.69 5.45
C GLU A 100 -0.54 -22.06 6.94
N SER A 101 -1.51 -21.58 7.72
CA SER A 101 -1.66 -21.96 9.13
C SER A 101 -3.09 -21.75 9.65
N LEU A 102 -3.52 -22.62 10.55
CA LEU A 102 -4.78 -22.47 11.30
C LEU A 102 -4.68 -21.35 12.35
N SER A 103 -3.48 -21.06 12.87
CA SER A 103 -3.25 -19.97 13.81
C SER A 103 -3.01 -18.67 13.05
N ILE A 104 -3.89 -17.69 13.25
CA ILE A 104 -3.80 -16.38 12.60
C ILE A 104 -2.43 -15.71 12.89
N LEU A 105 -1.91 -15.85 14.11
CA LEU A 105 -0.65 -15.24 14.51
C LEU A 105 0.59 -15.87 13.85
N GLN A 106 0.44 -17.04 13.22
CA GLN A 106 1.52 -17.76 12.55
C GLN A 106 1.49 -17.60 11.02
N ARG A 107 0.45 -16.97 10.46
CA ARG A 107 0.34 -16.76 9.02
C ARG A 107 1.36 -15.73 8.55
N LYS A 108 1.93 -15.93 7.37
CA LYS A 108 2.81 -14.94 6.76
C LYS A 108 2.04 -13.70 6.32
N ARG A 109 0.79 -13.91 5.88
CA ARG A 109 -0.11 -12.91 5.31
C ARG A 109 -1.45 -12.90 6.05
N LEU A 110 -1.92 -11.71 6.40
CA LEU A 110 -3.10 -11.49 7.21
C LEU A 110 -4.03 -10.47 6.58
N ASN A 111 -5.28 -10.90 6.37
CA ASN A 111 -6.40 -10.07 5.94
C ASN A 111 -7.25 -9.72 7.15
N LEU A 112 -7.39 -8.44 7.46
CA LEU A 112 -8.23 -7.95 8.54
C LEU A 112 -9.21 -6.92 7.99
N ASP A 113 -10.49 -7.24 8.07
CA ASP A 113 -11.53 -6.23 7.88
C ASP A 113 -11.81 -5.57 9.24
N ILE A 114 -11.50 -4.29 9.35
CA ILE A 114 -11.68 -3.49 10.55
C ILE A 114 -12.88 -2.59 10.31
N GLN A 115 -13.99 -2.90 10.98
CA GLN A 115 -15.22 -2.11 10.95
C GLN A 115 -15.50 -1.56 12.35
N GLU A 116 -15.90 -0.30 12.45
CA GLU A 116 -16.34 0.36 13.70
C GLU A 116 -15.36 0.24 14.90
N ASN A 117 -14.04 0.29 14.67
CA ASN A 117 -13.00 0.00 15.69
C ASN A 117 -13.03 -1.40 16.31
N LYS A 118 -13.64 -2.37 15.66
CA LYS A 118 -13.57 -3.76 16.12
C LYS A 118 -12.24 -4.33 15.68
N PHE A 119 -11.21 -4.03 16.46
CA PHE A 119 -9.89 -4.60 16.26
C PHE A 119 -9.81 -5.98 16.93
N PRO A 120 -9.09 -6.93 16.34
CA PRO A 120 -8.74 -8.16 17.03
C PRO A 120 -8.10 -7.89 18.39
N ASN A 121 -8.31 -8.78 19.37
CA ASN A 121 -7.90 -8.55 20.75
C ASN A 121 -6.39 -8.29 20.92
N TRP A 122 -5.58 -8.84 20.02
CA TRP A 122 -4.12 -8.64 19.99
C TRP A 122 -3.70 -7.28 19.41
N CYS A 123 -4.61 -6.54 18.75
CA CYS A 123 -4.42 -5.16 18.29
C CYS A 123 -4.82 -4.11 19.35
N LEU A 124 -5.34 -4.53 20.51
CA LEU A 124 -5.90 -3.62 21.51
C LEU A 124 -4.80 -3.01 22.39
N ASN A 125 -4.47 -1.75 22.07
CA ASN A 125 -3.92 -0.72 22.97
C ASN A 125 -4.48 0.64 22.51
N GLN A 126 -5.80 0.80 22.51
CA GLN A 126 -6.45 2.01 22.00
C GLN A 126 -7.06 2.85 23.13
N THR A 127 -6.70 4.13 23.15
CA THR A 127 -7.22 5.13 24.08
C THR A 127 -8.30 6.03 23.47
N GLN A 128 -8.67 5.89 22.19
CA GLN A 128 -9.74 6.70 21.58
C GLN A 128 -10.56 5.93 20.52
N PRO A 129 -11.91 5.94 20.60
CA PRO A 129 -12.79 5.35 19.59
C PRO A 129 -13.07 6.33 18.45
N VAL A 130 -12.75 5.96 17.20
CA VAL A 130 -13.15 6.70 15.97
C VAL A 130 -13.80 5.72 15.01
N THR A 131 -15.01 5.88 14.47
CA THR A 131 -15.58 4.85 13.58
C THR A 131 -14.69 4.59 12.35
N LEU A 132 -13.99 3.45 12.30
CA LEU A 132 -13.03 3.09 11.25
C LEU A 132 -13.59 1.96 10.38
N ASN A 133 -13.67 2.17 9.07
CA ASN A 133 -13.86 1.11 8.08
C ASN A 133 -12.59 1.03 7.24
N ALA A 134 -11.80 -0.02 7.43
CA ALA A 134 -10.56 -0.25 6.70
C ALA A 134 -10.28 -1.74 6.50
N TYR A 135 -9.79 -2.09 5.31
CA TYR A 135 -9.25 -3.41 5.05
C TYR A 135 -7.73 -3.37 5.17
N LEU A 136 -7.21 -4.01 6.20
CA LEU A 136 -5.80 -4.11 6.52
C LEU A 136 -5.25 -5.45 6.03
N PHE A 137 -4.30 -5.40 5.10
CA PHE A 137 -3.42 -6.51 4.80
C PHE A 137 -2.09 -6.34 5.54
N SER A 138 -1.69 -7.31 6.35
CA SER A 138 -0.35 -7.36 6.93
C SER A 138 0.39 -8.59 6.45
N ILE A 139 1.54 -8.35 5.84
CA ILE A 139 2.60 -9.34 5.65
C ILE A 139 3.61 -9.05 6.76
N SER A 140 4.31 -10.03 7.31
CA SER A 140 5.17 -9.87 8.50
C SER A 140 6.11 -8.64 8.53
N ILE A 141 6.39 -8.00 7.39
CA ILE A 141 7.20 -6.78 7.23
C ILE A 141 6.53 -5.65 6.39
N SER A 142 5.27 -5.79 5.96
CA SER A 142 4.55 -4.75 5.20
C SER A 142 3.07 -4.66 5.57
N THR A 143 2.50 -3.47 5.43
CA THR A 143 1.09 -3.20 5.71
C THR A 143 0.47 -2.42 4.55
N VAL A 144 -0.64 -2.93 3.99
CA VAL A 144 -1.49 -2.25 3.02
C VAL A 144 -2.83 -1.94 3.69
N LEU A 145 -3.11 -0.65 3.89
CA LEU A 145 -4.34 -0.12 4.45
C LEU A 145 -5.21 0.42 3.33
N ASN A 146 -6.32 -0.26 3.05
CA ASN A 146 -7.30 0.18 2.09
C ASN A 146 -8.44 0.90 2.81
N LEU A 147 -8.67 2.16 2.46
CA LEU A 147 -9.62 3.06 3.12
C LEU A 147 -10.79 3.39 2.20
N SER A 148 -11.93 3.73 2.80
CA SER A 148 -13.12 4.24 2.09
C SER A 148 -13.80 5.41 2.80
N SER A 149 -13.28 5.83 3.96
CA SER A 149 -13.83 6.91 4.78
C SER A 149 -13.26 8.28 4.40
N SER A 150 -13.99 9.35 4.70
CA SER A 150 -13.52 10.74 4.50
C SER A 150 -12.42 11.15 5.48
N THR A 151 -12.31 10.48 6.62
CA THR A 151 -11.27 10.69 7.63
C THR A 151 -10.79 9.36 8.17
N TYR A 152 -9.51 9.25 8.51
CA TYR A 152 -8.94 8.04 9.09
C TYR A 152 -7.74 8.37 9.98
N ALA A 153 -7.84 8.01 11.27
CA ALA A 153 -6.72 8.07 12.19
C ALA A 153 -5.97 6.74 12.12
N LEU A 154 -4.65 6.77 11.91
CA LEU A 154 -3.85 5.54 11.94
C LEU A 154 -3.98 4.88 13.32
N PRO A 155 -4.27 3.57 13.39
CA PRO A 155 -4.33 2.86 14.67
C PRO A 155 -2.99 2.87 15.42
N ASN A 156 -3.01 3.15 16.72
CA ASN A 156 -1.80 3.22 17.56
C ASN A 156 -0.97 1.93 17.57
N PHE A 157 -1.61 0.76 17.41
CA PHE A 157 -0.87 -0.51 17.39
C PHE A 157 0.10 -0.60 16.20
N ILE A 158 -0.05 0.21 15.14
CA ILE A 158 0.93 0.25 14.06
C ILE A 158 2.32 0.60 14.60
N ALA A 159 2.41 1.45 15.62
CA ALA A 159 3.69 1.81 16.25
C ALA A 159 4.38 0.61 16.93
N THR A 160 3.64 -0.45 17.28
CA THR A 160 4.22 -1.66 17.91
C THR A 160 4.71 -2.68 16.88
N MET A 161 4.50 -2.43 15.58
CA MET A 161 4.93 -3.33 14.50
C MET A 161 6.40 -3.09 14.13
N GLU A 162 7.33 -3.31 15.06
CA GLU A 162 8.75 -2.92 14.93
C GLU A 162 9.48 -3.47 13.68
N LYS A 163 9.00 -4.58 13.11
CA LYS A 163 9.56 -5.22 11.91
C LYS A 163 9.06 -4.59 10.59
N LEU A 164 8.11 -3.66 10.65
CA LEU A 164 7.46 -3.08 9.49
C LEU A 164 8.45 -2.24 8.67
N LYS A 165 8.57 -2.57 7.39
CA LYS A 165 9.43 -1.90 6.40
C LYS A 165 8.65 -1.10 5.37
N VAL A 166 7.40 -1.48 5.11
CA VAL A 166 6.55 -0.84 4.09
C VAL A 166 5.18 -0.53 4.67
N VAL A 167 4.72 0.71 4.48
CA VAL A 167 3.34 1.13 4.75
C VAL A 167 2.75 1.72 3.48
N MET A 168 1.62 1.18 3.05
CA MET A 168 0.82 1.72 1.95
C MET A 168 -0.56 2.07 2.47
N ILE A 169 -0.99 3.30 2.26
CA ILE A 169 -2.34 3.76 2.61
C ILE A 169 -3.01 4.22 1.33
N ILE A 170 -4.04 3.48 0.93
CA ILE A 170 -4.72 3.62 -0.35
C ILE A 170 -6.18 3.91 -0.08
N ASN A 171 -6.64 5.09 -0.46
CA ASN A 171 -8.05 5.44 -0.36
C ASN A 171 -8.79 5.15 -1.67
N HIS A 172 -9.86 4.36 -1.55
CA HIS A 172 -10.76 3.95 -2.63
C HIS A 172 -12.11 4.69 -2.59
N GLY A 173 -12.35 5.53 -1.57
CA GLY A 173 -13.51 6.40 -1.46
C GLY A 173 -13.52 7.49 -2.55
N PHE A 174 -14.63 8.21 -2.70
CA PHE A 174 -14.78 9.24 -3.76
C PHE A 174 -13.93 10.49 -3.52
N GLU A 175 -13.90 10.98 -2.29
CA GLU A 175 -13.15 12.15 -1.87
C GLU A 175 -11.78 11.76 -1.30
N LEU A 176 -10.89 12.75 -1.09
CA LEU A 176 -9.65 12.54 -0.33
C LEU A 176 -9.96 12.14 1.11
N THR A 177 -9.25 11.15 1.65
CA THR A 177 -9.32 10.82 3.07
C THR A 177 -8.35 11.71 3.85
N LYS A 178 -8.86 12.47 4.82
CA LYS A 178 -7.99 13.17 5.78
C LYS A 178 -7.35 12.15 6.72
N LEU A 179 -6.05 11.98 6.62
CA LEU A 179 -5.26 11.14 7.52
C LEU A 179 -4.82 11.92 8.74
N THR A 180 -4.90 11.28 9.91
CA THR A 180 -4.39 11.81 11.18
C THR A 180 -3.59 10.75 11.94
N ASN A 181 -2.92 11.16 13.01
CA ASN A 181 -2.09 10.28 13.85
C ASN A 181 -0.92 9.62 13.10
N LEU A 182 -0.32 10.32 12.13
CA LEU A 182 0.84 9.83 11.38
C LEU A 182 2.11 9.72 12.23
N SER A 183 2.13 10.31 13.42
CA SER A 183 3.21 10.15 14.40
C SER A 183 3.45 8.70 14.83
N CYS A 184 2.49 7.79 14.67
CA CYS A 184 2.76 6.37 14.92
C CYS A 184 3.81 5.80 13.95
N LEU A 185 3.93 6.35 12.74
CA LEU A 185 4.88 5.89 11.74
C LEU A 185 6.32 6.28 12.09
N SER A 186 6.53 7.39 12.82
CA SER A 186 7.88 7.81 13.23
C SER A 186 8.49 6.92 14.32
N LEU A 187 7.66 6.13 15.00
CA LEU A 187 8.08 5.17 16.02
C LEU A 187 8.60 3.85 15.41
N LEU A 188 8.50 3.67 14.09
CA LEU A 188 8.90 2.44 13.41
C LEU A 188 10.37 2.46 12.99
N PRO A 189 11.28 1.75 13.70
CA PRO A 189 12.72 1.88 13.50
C PRO A 189 13.21 1.30 12.18
N ASN A 190 12.43 0.43 11.53
CA ASN A 190 12.80 -0.27 10.30
C ASN A 190 12.04 0.21 9.06
N LEU A 191 11.24 1.27 9.17
CA LEU A 191 10.39 1.72 8.08
C LEU A 191 11.23 2.32 6.95
N ARG A 192 11.10 1.74 5.76
CA ARG A 192 11.89 2.07 4.56
C ARG A 192 11.06 2.68 3.46
N ARG A 193 9.77 2.35 3.38
CA ARG A 193 8.87 2.89 2.36
C ARG A 193 7.54 3.29 2.93
N ILE A 194 7.10 4.49 2.56
CA ILE A 194 5.77 4.99 2.82
C ILE A 194 5.14 5.34 1.48
N ARG A 195 3.91 4.91 1.27
CA ARG A 195 3.10 5.30 0.12
C ARG A 195 1.73 5.74 0.58
N PHE A 196 1.32 6.89 0.08
CA PHE A 196 0.00 7.47 0.29
C PHE A 196 -0.68 7.67 -1.05
N GLU A 197 -1.93 7.23 -1.17
CA GLU A 197 -2.76 7.45 -2.35
C GLU A 197 -4.11 8.04 -1.98
N LYS A 198 -4.46 9.16 -2.62
CA LYS A 198 -5.77 9.83 -2.49
C LYS A 198 -6.12 10.24 -1.05
N VAL A 199 -5.15 10.83 -0.35
CA VAL A 199 -5.29 11.27 1.04
C VAL A 199 -4.89 12.73 1.23
N SER A 200 -5.44 13.39 2.25
CA SER A 200 -4.96 14.67 2.77
C SER A 200 -4.12 14.45 4.02
N ILE A 201 -2.92 15.03 4.08
CA ILE A 201 -2.02 14.98 5.24
C ILE A 201 -1.61 16.41 5.63
N THR A 202 -1.24 16.65 6.89
CA THR A 202 -0.73 17.98 7.30
C THR A 202 0.80 18.00 7.29
N LEU A 203 1.40 19.13 6.92
CA LEU A 203 2.86 19.30 6.89
C LEU A 203 3.51 18.99 8.23
N TYR A 204 2.88 19.34 9.36
CA TYR A 204 3.39 19.04 10.71
C TYR A 204 3.53 17.54 11.01
N ASP A 205 2.86 16.68 10.26
CA ASP A 205 2.98 15.23 10.39
C ASP A 205 4.30 14.70 9.79
N ILE A 206 4.92 15.43 8.86
CA ILE A 206 6.05 14.96 8.04
C ILE A 206 7.42 15.13 8.74
N PRO A 207 7.78 16.29 9.33
CA PRO A 207 9.07 16.47 10.03
C PRO A 207 9.28 15.56 11.24
N LYS A 208 8.20 15.05 11.83
CA LYS A 208 8.26 14.08 12.93
C LYS A 208 8.66 12.70 12.47
N ILE A 209 8.59 12.42 11.17
CA ILE A 209 9.04 11.17 10.53
C ILE A 209 10.58 11.25 10.40
N HIS A 210 11.27 11.26 11.54
CA HIS A 210 12.74 11.12 11.64
C HIS A 210 13.16 9.67 11.34
N LEU A 211 12.73 9.15 10.19
CA LEU A 211 13.01 7.79 9.79
C LEU A 211 14.37 7.73 9.14
N LYS A 212 15.39 7.50 9.97
CA LYS A 212 16.79 7.28 9.58
C LYS A 212 16.96 6.31 8.40
N TYR A 213 16.03 5.39 8.21
CA TYR A 213 16.08 4.34 7.19
C TYR A 213 15.03 4.48 6.08
N LEU A 214 14.26 5.58 6.03
CA LEU A 214 13.30 5.80 4.96
C LEU A 214 14.04 6.00 3.64
N LYS A 215 13.80 5.09 2.70
CA LYS A 215 14.35 5.11 1.35
C LYS A 215 13.42 5.76 0.34
N LYS A 216 12.11 5.76 0.60
CA LYS A 216 11.11 6.30 -0.33
C LYS A 216 9.84 6.74 0.39
N LEU A 217 9.42 7.98 0.11
CA LEU A 217 8.07 8.48 0.33
C LEU A 217 7.40 8.66 -1.04
N SER A 218 6.20 8.10 -1.23
CA SER A 218 5.43 8.23 -2.48
C SER A 218 4.07 8.84 -2.17
N LEU A 219 3.76 9.96 -2.82
CA LEU A 219 2.47 10.64 -2.70
C LEU A 219 1.76 10.60 -4.07
N TRP A 220 0.59 9.98 -4.13
CA TRP A 220 -0.20 9.88 -5.35
C TRP A 220 -1.59 10.49 -5.16
N LEU A 221 -1.93 11.52 -5.93
CA LEU A 221 -3.19 12.27 -5.77
C LEU A 221 -3.43 12.71 -4.31
N CYS A 222 -2.35 13.04 -3.58
CA CYS A 222 -2.44 13.51 -2.21
C CYS A 222 -2.58 15.02 -2.16
N HIS A 223 -3.25 15.50 -1.11
CA HIS A 223 -3.20 16.89 -0.70
C HIS A 223 -2.31 17.00 0.56
N VAL A 224 -1.54 18.08 0.64
CA VAL A 224 -0.67 18.35 1.79
C VAL A 224 -1.01 19.75 2.29
N ASP A 225 -1.58 19.82 3.49
CA ASP A 225 -2.00 21.06 4.14
C ASP A 225 -0.82 21.69 4.91
N GLY A 226 -0.42 22.93 4.61
CA GLY A 226 0.51 23.72 5.46
C GLY A 226 1.05 25.02 4.83
N VAL A 227 1.71 25.84 5.65
CA VAL A 227 2.13 27.22 5.30
C VAL A 227 3.38 27.17 4.40
N PRO A 228 3.44 27.96 3.31
CA PRO A 228 4.46 27.86 2.25
C PRO A 228 5.93 28.03 2.67
N ASN A 229 6.23 28.57 3.84
CA ASN A 229 7.61 28.94 4.21
C ASN A 229 8.48 27.77 4.71
N GLU A 230 7.90 26.59 4.95
CA GLU A 230 8.63 25.39 5.41
C GLU A 230 8.84 24.35 4.29
N LEU A 231 8.34 24.62 3.07
CA LEU A 231 8.48 23.70 1.94
C LEU A 231 9.89 23.68 1.35
N GLU A 232 10.67 24.76 1.48
CA GLU A 232 12.04 24.84 0.94
C GLU A 232 12.99 23.84 1.64
N ASP A 233 12.79 23.57 2.95
CA ASP A 233 13.57 22.57 3.69
C ASP A 233 13.12 21.11 3.39
N LEU A 234 11.88 20.93 2.94
CA LEU A 234 11.31 19.62 2.56
C LEU A 234 11.56 19.26 1.09
N GLU A 235 11.83 20.24 0.22
CA GLU A 235 12.28 20.02 -1.17
C GLU A 235 13.59 19.21 -1.23
N VAL A 236 14.37 19.20 -0.14
CA VAL A 236 15.66 18.48 -0.05
C VAL A 236 15.48 16.98 0.30
N MET A 237 14.32 16.53 0.80
CA MET A 237 14.16 15.19 1.41
C MET A 237 13.00 14.34 0.83
N PHE A 238 12.90 14.16 -0.49
CA PHE A 238 12.00 13.18 -1.18
C PHE A 238 10.61 13.66 -1.65
N LEU A 239 10.51 14.79 -2.35
CA LEU A 239 9.25 15.18 -2.98
C LEU A 239 9.38 15.34 -4.50
N LYS A 240 9.04 14.28 -5.26
CA LYS A 240 8.37 14.48 -6.56
C LYS A 240 6.92 14.89 -6.26
N LEU A 241 6.73 16.12 -5.79
CA LEU A 241 5.41 16.74 -5.66
C LEU A 241 4.82 16.89 -7.06
N TYR A 242 3.80 16.11 -7.39
CA TYR A 242 2.99 16.35 -8.58
C TYR A 242 2.14 17.61 -8.35
N ARG A 243 2.70 18.79 -8.67
CA ARG A 243 1.96 20.05 -8.73
C ARG A 243 1.01 20.01 -9.94
N VAL A 244 -0.23 19.58 -9.74
CA VAL A 244 -1.32 19.92 -10.68
C VAL A 244 -1.95 21.23 -10.19
N TYR A 245 -1.37 22.36 -10.59
CA TYR A 245 -2.06 23.64 -10.50
C TYR A 245 -3.19 23.65 -11.53
N ARG A 246 -4.42 23.32 -11.12
CA ARG A 246 -5.60 23.85 -11.80
C ARG A 246 -5.82 25.26 -11.27
N LYS A 247 -5.30 26.27 -11.98
CA LYS A 247 -5.87 27.62 -11.88
C LYS A 247 -7.31 27.53 -12.38
N SER A 248 -8.27 27.55 -11.47
CA SER A 248 -9.64 27.95 -11.80
C SER A 248 -9.57 29.41 -12.26
N LYS A 249 -10.00 29.63 -13.50
CA LYS A 249 -10.31 30.97 -14.02
C LYS A 249 -11.56 31.51 -13.31
#